data_AF-A0A1V6X924-F1
#
_entry.id   AF-A0A1V6X924-F1
#
_cell.length_a   1.000
_cell.length_b   1.000
_cell.length_c   1.000
_cell.angle_alpha   90.00
_cell.angle_beta   90.00
_cell.angle_gamma   90.00
#
_symmetry.space_group_name_H-M   'P 1'
#
loop_
_entity.id
_entity.type
_entity.pdbx_description
1 polymer ?
#
loop_
_entity_poly.entity_id
_entity_poly.type
_entity_poly.pdbx_seq_one_letter_code
_entity_poly.pdbx_strand_id
1 'polypeptide(L)'
;MPGKIDAYVDCAYSKFDSERACTYFGVQQIQTPDFFPILSIMPQRCMIYIKSHFPREQYEATFLSLWEWMFYKNVDISKPEKLAELFQSNGYSDSEVRKILAAASSPEFKQALTANTQIALDKGAYGAPWFWVRNAEGKEQPFFGSDRFAFMWMYLGLPFQDVAIVEKSRL
;
A
#
# COMPACT_ATOMS: atom_id res chain seq x y z
N MET A 1 -16.04 -10.42 30.39
CA MET A 1 -15.23 -9.42 29.66
C MET A 1 -14.36 -10.20 28.68
N PRO A 2 -14.56 -10.09 27.36
CA PRO A 2 -13.66 -10.74 26.41
C PRO A 2 -12.30 -10.06 26.50
N GLY A 3 -11.26 -10.84 26.78
CA GLY A 3 -9.90 -10.37 26.95
C GLY A 3 -9.38 -9.70 25.69
N LYS A 4 -8.52 -8.70 25.87
CA LYS A 4 -7.71 -8.10 24.82
C LYS A 4 -7.02 -9.24 24.07
N ILE A 5 -7.33 -9.39 22.78
CA ILE A 5 -6.48 -10.12 21.87
C ILE A 5 -5.21 -9.28 21.77
N ASP A 6 -4.18 -9.70 22.49
CA ASP A 6 -2.87 -9.08 22.47
C ASP A 6 -2.28 -9.25 21.06
N ALA A 7 -2.44 -8.24 20.21
CA ALA A 7 -1.70 -8.07 18.95
C ALA A 7 -0.18 -7.89 19.16
N TYR A 8 0.34 -8.22 20.35
CA TYR A 8 1.72 -8.04 20.76
C TYR A 8 2.66 -9.17 20.30
N VAL A 9 2.13 -10.31 19.83
CA VAL A 9 2.96 -11.44 19.39
C VAL A 9 3.51 -11.25 17.97
N ASP A 10 2.94 -10.36 17.15
CA ASP A 10 3.30 -10.17 15.73
C ASP A 10 4.48 -9.20 15.48
N CYS A 11 4.85 -8.35 16.45
CA CYS A 11 5.84 -7.29 16.23
C CYS A 11 7.30 -7.80 16.12
N ALA A 12 7.67 -8.81 16.90
CA ALA A 12 9.05 -9.32 16.91
C ALA A 12 9.40 -10.09 15.61
N TYR A 13 8.44 -10.83 15.06
CA TYR A 13 8.61 -11.57 13.80
C TYR A 13 8.78 -10.63 12.61
N SER A 14 8.04 -9.52 12.57
CA SER A 14 8.02 -8.55 11.47
C SER A 14 9.40 -8.03 11.08
N LYS A 15 10.33 -7.91 12.05
CA LYS A 15 11.72 -7.52 11.75
C LYS A 15 12.42 -8.53 10.83
N PHE A 16 12.33 -9.82 11.14
CA PHE A 16 12.93 -10.88 10.33
C PHE A 16 12.23 -11.01 8.98
N ASP A 17 10.90 -10.85 8.97
CA ASP A 17 10.12 -10.99 7.76
C ASP A 17 10.35 -9.84 6.79
N SER A 18 10.42 -8.60 7.29
CA SER A 18 10.73 -7.42 6.50
C SER A 18 12.11 -7.53 5.83
N GLU A 19 13.12 -8.01 6.57
CA GLU A 19 14.48 -8.18 6.03
C GLU A 19 14.52 -9.20 4.89
N ARG A 20 13.83 -10.34 5.08
CA ARG A 20 13.69 -11.38 4.05
C ARG A 20 12.89 -10.90 2.86
N ALA A 21 11.78 -10.18 3.09
CA ALA A 21 10.95 -9.63 2.02
C ALA A 21 11.73 -8.62 1.18
N CYS A 22 12.44 -7.67 1.80
CA CYS A 22 13.28 -6.70 1.08
C CYS A 22 14.33 -7.42 0.21
N THR A 23 14.98 -8.44 0.76
CA THR A 23 15.95 -9.27 0.04
C THR A 23 15.29 -10.01 -1.14
N TYR A 24 14.14 -10.64 -0.90
CA TYR A 24 13.39 -11.39 -1.90
C TYR A 24 12.94 -10.51 -3.07
N PHE A 25 12.43 -9.31 -2.78
CA PHE A 25 11.97 -8.36 -3.81
C PHE A 25 13.12 -7.52 -4.41
N GLY A 26 14.37 -7.70 -3.97
CA GLY A 26 15.53 -6.95 -4.47
C GLY A 26 15.47 -5.45 -4.18
N VAL A 27 14.81 -5.05 -3.10
CA VAL A 27 14.68 -3.65 -2.68
C VAL A 27 15.60 -3.32 -1.50
N GLN A 28 15.86 -2.03 -1.28
CA GLN A 28 16.61 -1.59 -0.11
C GLN A 28 15.89 -2.00 1.18
N GLN A 29 16.68 -2.20 2.24
CA GLN A 29 16.13 -2.50 3.55
C GLN A 29 15.33 -1.29 4.06
N ILE A 30 14.08 -1.52 4.44
CA ILE A 30 13.23 -0.51 5.04
C ILE A 30 13.49 -0.41 6.55
N GLN A 31 13.32 0.79 7.09
CA GLN A 31 13.25 1.00 8.53
C GLN A 31 11.83 1.36 8.90
N THR A 32 11.24 0.65 9.87
CA THR A 32 9.95 1.07 10.44
C THR A 32 10.19 2.32 11.30
N PRO A 33 9.53 3.46 10.99
CA PRO A 33 9.67 4.67 11.80
C PRO A 33 9.11 4.52 13.21
N ASP A 34 9.65 5.27 14.17
CA ASP A 34 9.16 5.30 15.56
C ASP A 34 7.72 5.83 15.68
N PHE A 35 7.26 6.62 14.71
CA PHE A 35 5.88 7.14 14.64
C PHE A 35 4.89 6.17 13.99
N PHE A 36 5.33 5.00 13.51
CA PHE A 36 4.46 4.03 12.89
C PHE A 36 3.68 3.22 13.96
N PRO A 37 2.38 2.93 13.76
CA PRO A 37 1.55 3.28 12.61
C PRO A 37 0.97 4.70 12.67
N ILE A 38 0.89 5.36 11.51
CA ILE A 38 0.24 6.67 11.38
C ILE A 38 -1.27 6.53 11.13
N LEU A 39 -2.05 7.56 11.48
CA LEU A 39 -3.41 7.72 10.98
C LEU A 39 -3.38 8.21 9.52
N SER A 40 -3.42 7.29 8.56
CA SER A 40 -3.20 7.55 7.13
C SER A 40 -4.41 8.09 6.36
N ILE A 41 -5.49 8.49 7.05
CA ILE A 41 -6.75 8.94 6.42
C ILE A 41 -6.56 10.14 5.49
N MET A 42 -5.80 11.16 5.89
CA MET A 42 -5.57 12.34 5.04
C MET A 42 -4.75 12.01 3.79
N PRO A 43 -3.59 11.34 3.88
CA PRO A 43 -2.87 10.83 2.69
C PRO A 43 -3.76 10.02 1.76
N GLN A 44 -4.55 9.09 2.28
CA GLN A 44 -5.42 8.24 1.46
C GLN A 44 -6.49 9.05 0.71
N ARG A 45 -7.12 10.05 1.36
CA ARG A 45 -8.10 10.92 0.67
C ARG A 45 -7.45 11.80 -0.39
N CYS A 46 -6.24 12.32 -0.13
CA CYS A 46 -5.46 13.05 -1.14
C CYS A 46 -5.21 12.15 -2.37
N MET A 47 -4.86 10.88 -2.17
CA MET A 47 -4.63 9.95 -3.27
C MET A 47 -5.89 9.67 -4.11
N ILE A 48 -7.09 9.67 -3.50
CA ILE A 48 -8.34 9.54 -4.26
C ILE A 48 -8.56 10.78 -5.16
N TYR A 49 -8.31 11.98 -4.64
CA TYR A 49 -8.35 13.21 -5.45
C TYR A 49 -7.32 13.15 -6.58
N ILE A 50 -6.08 12.78 -6.27
CA ILE A 50 -5.00 12.70 -7.26
C ILE A 50 -5.38 11.72 -8.39
N LYS A 51 -5.87 10.53 -8.02
CA LYS A 51 -6.28 9.49 -8.97
C LYS A 51 -7.35 9.95 -9.97
N SER A 52 -8.21 10.88 -9.56
CA SER A 52 -9.34 11.37 -10.37
C SER A 52 -9.02 12.62 -11.19
N HIS A 53 -7.94 13.35 -10.87
CA HIS A 53 -7.66 14.66 -11.47
C HIS A 53 -6.33 14.75 -12.21
N PHE A 54 -5.42 13.79 -12.03
CA PHE A 54 -4.08 13.80 -12.61
C PHE A 54 -3.81 12.54 -13.44
N PRO A 55 -2.81 12.57 -14.35
CA PRO A 55 -2.41 11.40 -15.11
C PRO A 55 -2.06 10.21 -14.21
N ARG A 56 -2.38 9.00 -14.69
CA ARG A 56 -2.15 7.74 -13.98
C ARG A 56 -0.70 7.59 -13.51
N GLU A 57 0.26 7.92 -14.37
CA GLU A 57 1.68 7.83 -14.06
C GLU A 57 2.06 8.71 -12.86
N GLN A 58 1.52 9.94 -12.80
CA GLN A 58 1.78 10.85 -11.69
C GLN A 58 1.14 10.34 -10.38
N TYR A 59 -0.06 9.75 -10.46
CA TYR A 59 -0.69 9.08 -9.33
C TYR A 59 0.16 7.91 -8.80
N GLU A 60 0.64 7.03 -9.69
CA GLU A 60 1.44 5.85 -9.32
C GLU A 60 2.79 6.27 -8.71
N ALA A 61 3.48 7.25 -9.29
CA ALA A 61 4.71 7.82 -8.74
C ALA A 61 4.50 8.45 -7.36
N THR A 62 3.41 9.22 -7.20
CA THR A 62 3.08 9.84 -5.91
C THR A 62 2.73 8.80 -4.85
N PHE A 63 2.00 7.74 -5.25
CA PHE A 63 1.66 6.64 -4.35
C PHE A 63 2.92 5.94 -3.82
N LEU A 64 3.89 5.64 -4.69
CA LEU A 64 5.18 5.07 -4.29
C LEU A 64 5.94 6.01 -3.35
N SER A 65 5.95 7.32 -3.64
CA SER A 65 6.59 8.32 -2.78
C SER A 65 6.07 8.33 -1.35
N LEU A 66 4.78 8.05 -1.10
CA LEU A 66 4.24 7.94 0.27
C LEU A 66 5.00 6.89 1.10
N TRP A 67 5.27 5.73 0.49
CA TRP A 67 6.01 4.65 1.12
C TRP A 67 7.47 5.02 1.31
N GLU A 68 8.10 5.60 0.28
CA GLU A 68 9.51 5.98 0.36
C GLU A 68 9.77 7.02 1.45
N TRP A 69 8.90 8.03 1.56
CA TRP A 69 9.03 9.06 2.57
C TRP A 69 8.89 8.52 3.99
N MET A 70 7.98 7.59 4.23
CA MET A 70 7.86 6.94 5.53
C MET A 70 9.03 5.99 5.81
N PHE A 71 9.21 4.98 4.96
CA PHE A 71 10.04 3.81 5.27
C PHE A 71 11.53 3.93 4.91
N TYR A 72 11.90 4.90 4.06
CA TYR A 72 13.30 5.18 3.75
C TYR A 72 13.75 6.55 4.28
N LYS A 73 12.88 7.57 4.25
CA LYS A 73 13.24 8.93 4.70
C LYS A 73 12.83 9.25 6.13
N ASN A 74 12.10 8.36 6.80
CA ASN A 74 11.64 8.52 8.18
C ASN A 74 10.83 9.82 8.39
N VAL A 75 9.93 10.16 7.45
CA VAL A 75 9.08 11.35 7.48
C VAL A 75 7.62 10.98 7.77
N ASP A 76 7.04 11.63 8.79
CA ASP A 76 5.63 11.45 9.15
C ASP A 76 4.71 12.23 8.19
N ILE A 77 4.22 11.53 7.16
CA ILE A 77 3.28 12.08 6.16
C ILE A 77 1.84 12.24 6.69
N SER A 78 1.56 11.90 7.96
CA SER A 78 0.28 12.29 8.58
C SER A 78 0.24 13.78 8.91
N LYS A 79 1.39 14.44 8.91
CA LYS A 79 1.52 15.89 9.09
C LYS A 79 1.24 16.61 7.75
N PRO A 80 0.25 17.52 7.69
CA PRO A 80 -0.14 18.20 6.45
C PRO A 80 1.03 18.91 5.74
N GLU A 81 1.93 19.51 6.50
CA GLU A 81 3.12 20.20 5.99
C GLU A 81 4.10 19.24 5.32
N LYS A 82 4.32 18.04 5.90
CA LYS A 82 5.19 17.01 5.32
C LYS A 82 4.56 16.35 4.10
N LEU A 83 3.25 16.15 4.13
CA LEU A 83 2.51 15.68 2.97
C LEU A 83 2.54 16.70 1.82
N ALA A 84 2.50 18.01 2.12
CA ALA A 84 2.66 19.08 1.14
C ALA A 84 4.04 19.06 0.48
N GLU A 85 5.12 18.96 1.29
CA GLU A 85 6.50 18.85 0.80
C GLU A 85 6.65 17.64 -0.13
N LEU A 86 6.03 16.50 0.21
CA LEU A 86 6.02 15.29 -0.62
C LEU A 86 5.33 15.51 -1.98
N PHE A 87 4.18 16.18 -1.99
CA PHE A 87 3.50 16.49 -3.23
C PHE A 87 4.34 17.46 -4.08
N GLN A 88 4.93 18.50 -3.49
CA GLN A 88 5.84 19.38 -4.22
C GLN A 88 7.02 18.60 -4.84
N SER A 89 7.60 17.64 -4.10
CA SER A 89 8.68 16.79 -4.65
C SER A 89 8.23 15.87 -5.79
N ASN A 90 6.92 15.62 -5.93
CA ASN A 90 6.30 14.88 -7.03
C ASN A 90 5.81 15.79 -8.17
N GLY A 91 6.23 17.05 -8.19
CA GLY A 91 5.99 17.97 -9.30
C GLY A 91 4.64 18.68 -9.27
N TYR A 92 3.88 18.60 -8.18
CA TYR A 92 2.67 19.41 -8.02
C TYR A 92 3.03 20.86 -7.67
N SER A 93 2.43 21.82 -8.37
CA SER A 93 2.55 23.24 -8.04
C SER A 93 1.91 23.56 -6.69
N ASP A 94 2.31 24.67 -6.07
CA ASP A 94 1.71 25.13 -4.81
C ASP A 94 0.18 25.26 -4.88
N SER A 95 -0.34 25.65 -6.04
CA SER A 95 -1.79 25.77 -6.27
C SER A 95 -2.48 24.40 -6.27
N GLU A 96 -1.84 23.38 -6.84
CA GLU A 96 -2.35 22.00 -6.88
C GLU A 96 -2.26 21.36 -5.50
N VAL A 97 -1.13 21.54 -4.79
CA VAL A 97 -0.96 21.04 -3.43
C VAL A 97 -2.03 21.59 -2.49
N ARG A 98 -2.33 22.89 -2.56
CA ARG A 98 -3.45 23.47 -1.79
C ARG A 98 -4.79 22.82 -2.13
N LYS A 99 -5.07 22.55 -3.41
CA LYS A 99 -6.31 21.87 -3.83
C LYS A 99 -6.37 20.42 -3.34
N ILE A 100 -5.28 19.67 -3.46
CA ILE A 100 -5.17 18.27 -3.02
C ILE A 100 -5.45 18.17 -1.52
N LEU A 101 -4.79 19.01 -0.71
CA LEU A 101 -4.95 19.01 0.75
C LEU A 101 -6.36 19.47 1.17
N ALA A 102 -6.92 20.48 0.50
CA ALA A 102 -8.29 20.92 0.76
C ALA A 102 -9.32 19.83 0.43
N ALA A 103 -9.12 19.12 -0.68
CA ALA A 103 -9.98 18.03 -1.11
C ALA A 103 -10.07 16.90 -0.07
N ALA A 104 -8.99 16.60 0.66
CA ALA A 104 -9.00 15.58 1.71
C ALA A 104 -10.00 15.85 2.86
N SER A 105 -10.45 17.10 3.01
CA SER A 105 -11.45 17.49 4.00
C SER A 105 -12.88 17.58 3.45
N SER A 106 -13.06 17.50 2.12
CA SER A 106 -14.38 17.62 1.50
C SER A 106 -15.26 16.39 1.79
N PRO A 107 -16.60 16.56 1.84
CA PRO A 107 -17.53 15.44 2.02
C PRO A 107 -17.37 14.35 0.94
N GLU A 108 -17.10 14.76 -0.30
CA GLU A 108 -16.93 13.87 -1.44
C GLU A 108 -15.79 12.86 -1.22
N PHE A 109 -14.56 13.32 -0.92
CA PHE A 109 -13.43 12.41 -0.74
C PHE A 109 -13.45 11.66 0.59
N LYS A 110 -14.12 12.21 1.61
CA LYS A 110 -14.45 11.48 2.84
C LYS A 110 -15.32 10.26 2.54
N GLN A 111 -16.42 10.48 1.82
CA GLN A 111 -17.36 9.42 1.43
C GLN A 111 -16.71 8.43 0.47
N ALA A 112 -15.91 8.89 -0.49
CA ALA A 112 -15.21 8.02 -1.43
C ALA A 112 -14.24 7.06 -0.72
N LEU A 113 -13.47 7.54 0.28
CA LEU A 113 -12.60 6.65 1.06
C LEU A 113 -13.43 5.60 1.82
N THR A 114 -14.49 6.03 2.52
CA THR A 114 -15.39 5.13 3.26
C THR A 114 -16.02 4.08 2.33
N ALA A 115 -16.54 4.48 1.18
CA ALA A 115 -17.17 3.60 0.22
C ALA A 115 -16.17 2.58 -0.36
N ASN A 116 -14.96 3.02 -0.74
CA ASN A 116 -13.92 2.13 -1.24
C ASN A 116 -13.51 1.08 -0.19
N THR A 117 -13.36 1.50 1.08
CA THR A 117 -13.07 0.57 2.17
C THR A 117 -14.22 -0.39 2.40
N GLN A 118 -15.47 0.08 2.34
CA GLN A 118 -16.66 -0.76 2.50
C GLN A 118 -16.75 -1.84 1.42
N ILE A 119 -16.42 -1.52 0.16
CA ILE A 119 -16.37 -2.52 -0.92
C ILE A 119 -15.40 -3.66 -0.60
N ALA A 120 -14.24 -3.36 -0.01
CA ALA A 120 -13.30 -4.39 0.41
C ALA A 120 -13.85 -5.24 1.56
N LEU A 121 -14.47 -4.61 2.57
CA LEU A 121 -15.10 -5.29 3.70
C LEU A 121 -16.26 -6.20 3.26
N ASP A 122 -17.13 -5.72 2.37
CA ASP A 122 -18.25 -6.49 1.79
C ASP A 122 -17.75 -7.71 1.00
N LYS A 123 -16.52 -7.64 0.49
CA LYS A 123 -15.81 -8.74 -0.18
C LYS A 123 -15.02 -9.65 0.78
N GLY A 124 -15.16 -9.45 2.09
CA GLY A 124 -14.56 -10.28 3.13
C GLY A 124 -13.13 -9.90 3.51
N ALA A 125 -12.64 -8.72 3.10
CA ALA A 125 -11.31 -8.26 3.51
C ALA A 125 -11.23 -8.06 5.03
N TYR A 126 -10.16 -8.57 5.64
CA TYR A 126 -9.86 -8.42 7.08
C TYR A 126 -8.51 -7.74 7.33
N GLY A 127 -7.79 -7.35 6.27
CA GLY A 127 -6.47 -6.75 6.33
C GLY A 127 -6.04 -6.21 4.97
N ALA A 128 -4.80 -5.71 4.90
CA ALA A 128 -4.18 -5.22 3.67
C ALA A 128 -2.75 -5.79 3.49
N PRO A 129 -2.27 -5.94 2.24
CA PRO A 129 -3.01 -5.73 0.99
C PRO A 129 -4.04 -6.83 0.72
N TRP A 130 -5.15 -6.46 0.08
CA TRP A 130 -6.23 -7.36 -0.35
C TRP A 130 -6.49 -7.16 -1.84
N PHE A 131 -6.41 -8.25 -2.60
CA PHE A 131 -6.59 -8.24 -4.05
C PHE A 131 -7.87 -8.97 -4.42
N TRP A 132 -8.73 -8.36 -5.23
CA TRP A 132 -9.87 -9.04 -5.87
C TRP A 132 -9.53 -9.25 -7.34
N VAL A 133 -9.26 -10.49 -7.73
CA VAL A 133 -8.67 -10.81 -9.03
C VAL A 133 -9.72 -11.48 -9.91
N ARG A 134 -9.84 -11.03 -11.16
CA ARG A 134 -10.67 -11.65 -12.20
C ARG A 134 -9.77 -12.37 -13.22
N ASN A 135 -10.06 -13.63 -13.54
CA ASN A 135 -9.32 -14.38 -14.56
C ASN A 135 -9.95 -14.26 -15.97
N ALA A 136 -9.32 -14.89 -16.97
CA ALA A 136 -9.77 -14.84 -18.37
C ALA A 136 -11.15 -15.50 -18.61
N GLU A 137 -11.60 -16.37 -17.71
CA GLU A 137 -12.94 -16.99 -17.75
C GLU A 137 -14.02 -16.10 -17.11
N GLY A 138 -13.64 -14.91 -16.62
CA GLY A 138 -14.54 -13.98 -15.92
C GLY A 138 -14.86 -14.39 -14.48
N LYS A 139 -14.22 -15.42 -13.94
CA LYS A 139 -14.34 -15.81 -12.53
C LYS A 139 -13.53 -14.85 -11.66
N GLU A 140 -13.99 -14.62 -10.43
CA GLU A 140 -13.32 -13.73 -9.48
C GLU A 140 -13.08 -14.41 -8.13
N GLN A 141 -11.93 -14.14 -7.49
CA GLN A 141 -11.66 -14.56 -6.12
C GLN A 141 -10.66 -13.65 -5.39
N PRO A 142 -10.66 -13.64 -4.05
CA PRO A 142 -9.74 -12.82 -3.26
C PRO A 142 -8.37 -13.46 -3.01
N PHE A 143 -7.36 -12.62 -2.77
CA PHE A 143 -6.04 -12.99 -2.25
C PHE A 143 -5.57 -11.94 -1.22
N PHE A 144 -5.03 -12.39 -0.09
CA PHE A 144 -4.56 -11.54 1.00
C PHE A 144 -3.05 -11.68 1.22
N GLY A 145 -2.35 -10.55 1.38
CA GLY A 145 -0.92 -10.50 1.67
C GLY A 145 -0.05 -10.24 0.45
N SER A 146 1.20 -9.83 0.69
CA SER A 146 2.23 -9.59 -0.33
C SER A 146 2.96 -10.87 -0.78
N ASP A 147 2.59 -12.02 -0.20
CA ASP A 147 3.23 -13.33 -0.32
C ASP A 147 2.31 -14.36 -0.99
N ARG A 148 1.30 -13.89 -1.75
CA ARG A 148 0.35 -14.73 -2.50
C ARG A 148 0.40 -14.53 -4.01
N PHE A 149 1.38 -13.81 -4.53
CA PHE A 149 1.48 -13.53 -5.97
C PHE A 149 1.55 -14.81 -6.82
N ALA A 150 2.28 -15.85 -6.39
CA ALA A 150 2.31 -17.15 -7.08
C ALA A 150 0.91 -17.74 -7.31
N PHE A 151 0.05 -17.74 -6.28
CA PHE A 151 -1.33 -18.20 -6.41
C PHE A 151 -2.16 -17.30 -7.34
N MET A 152 -1.90 -15.99 -7.34
CA MET A 152 -2.54 -15.06 -8.28
C MET A 152 -2.14 -15.36 -9.72
N TRP A 153 -0.84 -15.61 -9.98
CA TRP A 153 -0.33 -15.98 -11.31
C TRP A 153 -0.93 -17.29 -11.80
N MET A 154 -0.98 -18.32 -10.95
CA MET A 154 -1.67 -19.58 -11.25
C MET A 154 -3.13 -19.36 -11.61
N TYR A 155 -3.85 -18.55 -10.83
CA TYR A 155 -5.26 -18.27 -11.06
C TYR A 155 -5.52 -17.49 -12.35
N LEU A 156 -4.60 -16.60 -12.71
CA LEU A 156 -4.63 -15.83 -13.96
C LEU A 156 -4.18 -16.67 -15.18
N GLY A 157 -3.65 -17.87 -14.98
CA GLY A 157 -3.09 -18.70 -16.04
C GLY A 157 -1.81 -18.13 -16.66
N LEU A 158 -1.08 -17.30 -15.91
CA LEU A 158 0.16 -16.68 -16.40
C LEU A 158 1.34 -17.65 -16.25
N PRO A 159 2.23 -17.73 -17.24
CA PRO A 159 3.47 -18.49 -17.09
C PRO A 159 4.37 -17.78 -16.08
N PHE A 160 4.80 -18.49 -15.04
CA PHE A 160 5.74 -17.99 -14.05
C PHE A 160 6.58 -19.15 -13.49
N GLN A 161 7.71 -18.81 -12.88
CA GLN A 161 8.50 -19.73 -12.07
C GLN A 161 8.28 -19.35 -10.61
N ASP A 162 7.76 -20.28 -9.80
CA ASP A 162 7.48 -20.05 -8.37
C ASP A 162 8.76 -20.14 -7.53
N VAL A 163 9.01 -21.30 -6.92
CA VAL A 163 10.25 -21.60 -6.21
C VAL A 163 10.82 -22.91 -6.76
N ALA A 164 12.05 -22.86 -7.26
CA ALA A 164 12.76 -24.04 -7.73
C ALA A 164 14.03 -24.24 -6.88
N ILE A 165 14.16 -25.42 -6.28
CA ILE A 165 15.42 -25.86 -5.68
C ILE A 165 16.32 -26.28 -6.85
N VAL A 166 17.37 -25.51 -7.10
CA VAL A 166 18.35 -25.81 -8.15
C VAL A 166 19.57 -26.50 -7.56
N GLU A 167 20.15 -27.44 -8.30
CA GLU A 167 21.43 -28.06 -7.91
C GLU A 167 22.52 -27.00 -7.86
N LYS A 168 23.39 -27.06 -6.83
CA LYS A 168 24.49 -26.12 -6.65
C LYS A 168 25.43 -26.02 -7.85
N SER A 169 25.51 -27.07 -8.68
CA SER A 169 26.30 -27.13 -9.91
C SER A 169 25.72 -26.29 -11.07
N ARG A 170 24.51 -25.74 -10.93
CA ARG A 170 23.80 -24.96 -11.95
C ARG A 170 23.72 -23.46 -11.63
N LEU A 171 24.38 -23.00 -10.56
CA LEU A 171 24.60 -21.60 -10.21
C LEU A 171 25.93 -21.12 -10.77
#